data_AF-A0A7J6PPF6-F1
#
_entry.id   AF-A0A7J6PPF6-F1
#
_cell.length_a   1.000
_cell.length_b   1.000
_cell.length_c   1.000
_cell.angle_alpha   90.00
_cell.angle_beta   90.00
_cell.angle_gamma   90.00
#
_symmetry.space_group_name_H-M   'P 1'
#
loop_
_entity.id
_entity.type
_entity.pdbx_description
1 polymer ?
#
loop_
_entity_poly.entity_id
_entity_poly.type
_entity_poly.pdbx_seq_one_letter_code
_entity_poly.pdbx_strand_id
1 'polypeptide(L)'
;YTDTAKSSGAIVMNACAFDSVPADLGFQLMRDRLARDGGVPISIESFLRNLYGPKGYVGHYATYECAVYGMGSVGELRAVRKSLQSQGMKPKLNRVGPALTHHPGFFQDDRVPGMLCMNFLGSDRSVVQRTQDMQTLADSTYQGFYHNCYLAVSSVIDPVLDPL
;
A
#
# COMPACT_ATOMS: atom_id res chain seq x y z
N TYR A 1 15.44 -12.57 11.01
CA TYR A 1 14.40 -13.62 11.03
C TYR A 1 14.49 -14.56 9.84
N THR A 2 14.99 -14.13 8.67
CA THR A 2 15.05 -14.96 7.45
C THR A 2 15.80 -16.29 7.62
N ASP A 3 17.00 -16.29 8.20
CA ASP A 3 17.82 -17.52 8.25
C ASP A 3 17.31 -18.53 9.29
N THR A 4 16.79 -18.04 10.41
CA THR A 4 16.11 -18.86 11.43
C THR A 4 14.84 -19.50 10.88
N ALA A 5 14.04 -18.75 10.12
CA ALA A 5 12.84 -19.29 9.47
C ALA A 5 13.20 -20.36 8.44
N LYS A 6 14.22 -20.11 7.60
CA LYS A 6 14.72 -21.08 6.61
C LYS A 6 15.20 -22.39 7.24
N SER A 7 16.01 -22.30 8.31
CA SER A 7 16.56 -23.48 8.99
C SER A 7 15.52 -24.31 9.74
N SER A 8 14.44 -23.68 10.22
CA SER A 8 13.34 -24.37 10.91
C SER A 8 12.25 -24.89 9.97
N GLY A 9 12.28 -24.54 8.68
CA GLY A 9 11.18 -24.79 7.75
C GLY A 9 9.93 -23.93 8.00
N ALA A 10 10.03 -22.91 8.86
CA ALA A 10 8.92 -22.02 9.16
C ALA A 10 8.67 -21.02 8.01
N ILE A 11 7.40 -20.72 7.76
CA ILE A 11 6.97 -19.71 6.79
C ILE A 11 6.71 -18.40 7.52
N VAL A 12 7.33 -17.32 7.04
CA VAL A 12 7.09 -15.96 7.55
C VAL A 12 6.14 -15.24 6.60
N MET A 13 4.91 -15.00 7.06
CA MET A 13 3.94 -14.19 6.31
C MET A 13 4.09 -12.71 6.68
N ASN A 14 4.48 -11.89 5.71
CA ASN A 14 4.74 -10.45 5.91
C ASN A 14 3.46 -9.59 5.95
N ALA A 15 2.36 -10.10 5.42
CA ALA A 15 1.05 -9.46 5.44
C ALA A 15 -0.02 -10.55 5.51
N CYS A 16 -0.97 -10.38 6.42
CA CYS A 16 -2.13 -11.26 6.58
C CYS A 16 -3.32 -10.42 7.02
N ALA A 17 -3.91 -9.66 6.09
CA ALA A 17 -4.98 -8.75 6.45
C ALA A 17 -5.87 -8.40 5.26
N PHE A 18 -7.03 -7.82 5.60
CA PHE A 18 -8.15 -7.48 4.72
C PHE A 18 -7.78 -6.55 3.57
N ASP A 19 -7.01 -5.49 3.83
CA ASP A 19 -6.63 -4.44 2.88
C ASP A 19 -5.28 -4.74 2.19
N SER A 20 -4.30 -5.22 2.95
CA SER A 20 -2.93 -5.37 2.45
C SER A 20 -2.75 -6.49 1.43
N VAL A 21 -3.48 -7.60 1.52
CA VAL A 21 -3.43 -8.67 0.52
C VAL A 21 -4.02 -8.24 -0.83
N PRO A 22 -5.26 -7.71 -0.91
CA PRO A 22 -5.80 -7.24 -2.18
C PRO A 22 -5.04 -6.04 -2.73
N ALA A 23 -4.53 -5.15 -1.88
CA ALA A 23 -3.66 -4.07 -2.33
C ALA A 23 -2.42 -4.62 -3.02
N ASP A 24 -1.61 -5.44 -2.34
CA ASP A 24 -0.37 -5.98 -2.91
C ASP A 24 -0.63 -6.76 -4.19
N LEU A 25 -1.57 -7.71 -4.17
CA LEU A 25 -1.95 -8.48 -5.34
C LEU A 25 -2.40 -7.58 -6.50
N GLY A 26 -3.21 -6.55 -6.22
CA GLY A 26 -3.68 -5.60 -7.23
C GLY A 26 -2.54 -4.83 -7.89
N PHE A 27 -1.56 -4.35 -7.10
CA PHE A 27 -0.37 -3.70 -7.63
C PHE A 27 0.47 -4.63 -8.52
N GLN A 28 0.69 -5.87 -8.07
CA GLN A 28 1.44 -6.86 -8.85
C GLN A 28 0.72 -7.20 -10.17
N LEU A 29 -0.61 -7.39 -10.12
CA LEU A 29 -1.42 -7.69 -11.30
C LEU A 29 -1.39 -6.54 -12.32
N MET A 30 -1.50 -5.30 -11.86
CA MET A 30 -1.43 -4.12 -12.74
C MET A 30 -0.05 -3.96 -13.37
N ARG A 31 1.02 -4.18 -12.58
CA ARG A 31 2.39 -4.22 -13.11
C ARG A 31 2.53 -5.27 -14.22
N ASP A 32 2.08 -6.49 -13.96
CA ASP A 32 2.22 -7.61 -14.91
C ASP A 32 1.42 -7.36 -16.18
N ARG A 33 0.22 -6.77 -16.05
CA ARG A 33 -0.58 -6.39 -17.20
C ARG A 33 0.12 -5.34 -18.06
N LEU A 34 0.61 -4.26 -17.45
CA LEU A 34 1.36 -3.22 -18.16
C LEU A 34 2.57 -3.81 -18.91
N ALA A 35 3.34 -4.69 -18.25
CA ALA A 35 4.49 -5.34 -18.86
C ALA A 35 4.10 -6.24 -20.04
N ARG A 36 3.01 -7.02 -19.92
CA ARG A 36 2.49 -7.86 -21.02
C ARG A 36 2.06 -7.04 -22.23
N ASP A 37 1.51 -5.86 -21.99
CA ASP A 37 1.08 -4.93 -23.03
C ASP A 37 2.26 -4.12 -23.63
N GLY A 38 3.51 -4.46 -23.28
CA GLY A 38 4.72 -3.80 -23.78
C GLY A 38 5.04 -2.47 -23.08
N GLY A 39 4.31 -2.13 -22.02
CA GLY A 39 4.52 -0.93 -21.21
C GLY A 39 5.55 -1.11 -20.11
N VAL A 40 6.08 0.02 -19.62
CA VAL A 40 6.95 0.06 -18.44
C VAL A 40 6.15 0.66 -17.28
N PRO A 41 6.02 -0.05 -16.14
CA PRO A 41 5.26 0.45 -15.01
C PRO A 41 6.01 1.62 -14.35
N ILE A 42 5.55 2.85 -14.60
CA ILE A 42 6.11 4.07 -13.99
C ILE A 42 5.51 4.25 -12.61
N SER A 43 4.18 4.30 -12.54
CA SER A 43 3.45 4.48 -11.30
C SER A 43 2.10 3.76 -11.32
N ILE A 44 1.65 3.39 -10.14
CA ILE A 44 0.33 2.80 -9.91
C ILE A 44 -0.26 3.45 -8.68
N GLU A 45 -1.51 3.85 -8.72
CA GLU A 45 -2.24 4.40 -7.58
C GLU A 45 -3.47 3.55 -7.33
N SER A 46 -3.76 3.28 -6.06
CA SER A 46 -4.97 2.54 -5.65
C SER A 46 -5.87 3.45 -4.83
N PHE A 47 -7.17 3.29 -5.00
CA PHE A 47 -8.20 4.00 -4.26
C PHE A 47 -9.06 2.97 -3.54
N LEU A 48 -9.00 2.97 -2.22
CA LEU A 48 -9.84 2.17 -1.37
C LEU A 48 -11.14 2.95 -1.11
N ARG A 49 -12.26 2.42 -1.60
CA ARG A 49 -13.61 2.86 -1.24
C ARG A 49 -14.27 1.73 -0.47
N ASN A 50 -14.84 2.08 0.68
CA ASN A 50 -15.70 1.14 1.38
C ASN A 50 -17.10 1.16 0.77
N LEU A 51 -17.59 -0.01 0.39
CA LEU A 51 -18.98 -0.23 0.02
C LEU A 51 -19.70 -0.83 1.22
N TYR A 52 -20.73 -0.16 1.70
CA TYR A 52 -21.47 -0.57 2.88
C TYR A 52 -22.86 -1.06 2.49
N GLY A 53 -23.30 -2.17 3.08
CA GLY A 53 -24.70 -2.58 2.97
C GLY A 53 -25.61 -1.72 3.88
N PRO A 54 -26.93 -1.94 3.87
CA PRO A 54 -27.88 -1.18 4.68
C PRO A 54 -27.61 -1.22 6.19
N LYS A 55 -26.85 -2.22 6.66
CA LYS A 55 -26.44 -2.39 8.07
C LYS A 55 -25.11 -1.70 8.41
N GLY A 56 -24.48 -1.03 7.45
CA GLY A 56 -23.18 -0.40 7.61
C GLY A 56 -22.03 -1.39 7.70
N TYR A 57 -20.93 -0.95 8.30
CA TYR A 57 -19.72 -1.73 8.58
C TYR A 57 -19.34 -1.59 10.04
N VAL A 58 -18.84 -2.67 10.63
CA VAL A 58 -18.35 -2.70 12.01
C VAL A 58 -16.87 -3.05 12.01
N GLY A 59 -16.08 -2.32 12.79
CA GLY A 59 -14.69 -2.65 13.04
C GLY A 59 -14.57 -3.69 14.15
N HIS A 60 -13.63 -4.63 14.02
CA HIS A 60 -13.30 -5.54 15.12
C HIS A 60 -12.44 -4.82 16.17
N TYR A 61 -12.62 -5.18 17.43
CA TYR A 61 -11.81 -4.66 18.54
C TYR A 61 -10.30 -4.83 18.29
N ALA A 62 -9.89 -6.01 17.83
CA ALA A 62 -8.48 -6.29 17.51
C ALA A 62 -7.94 -5.37 16.40
N THR A 63 -8.76 -5.01 15.41
CA THR A 63 -8.38 -4.05 14.37
C THR A 63 -8.17 -2.65 14.96
N TYR A 64 -9.08 -2.21 15.84
CA TYR A 64 -8.94 -0.94 16.54
C TYR A 64 -7.67 -0.91 17.40
N GLU A 65 -7.44 -1.95 18.19
CA GLU A 65 -6.25 -2.10 19.02
C GLU A 65 -4.96 -2.04 18.18
N CYS A 66 -4.90 -2.82 17.09
CA CYS A 66 -3.79 -2.78 16.14
C CYS A 66 -3.59 -1.38 15.52
N ALA A 67 -4.67 -0.66 15.21
CA ALA A 67 -4.58 0.69 14.67
C ALA A 67 -4.01 1.67 15.70
N VAL A 68 -4.43 1.58 16.97
CA VAL A 68 -3.91 2.40 18.07
C VAL A 68 -2.41 2.15 18.27
N TYR A 69 -1.98 0.90 18.41
CA TYR A 69 -0.56 0.57 18.56
C TYR A 69 0.26 0.91 17.31
N GLY A 70 -0.30 0.65 16.12
CA GLY A 70 0.34 0.97 14.85
C GLY A 70 0.61 2.47 14.70
N MET A 71 -0.37 3.32 15.06
CA MET A 71 -0.20 4.77 15.06
C MET A 71 0.74 5.25 16.17
N GLY A 72 0.65 4.67 17.37
CA GLY A 72 1.52 5.00 18.50
C GLY A 72 3.00 4.74 18.21
N SER A 73 3.33 3.66 17.49
CA SER A 73 4.69 3.26 17.17
C SER A 73 5.24 3.85 15.85
N VAL A 74 4.56 4.80 15.20
CA VAL A 74 5.03 5.38 13.92
C VAL A 74 6.44 5.97 14.02
N GLY A 75 6.77 6.61 15.14
CA GLY A 75 8.11 7.16 15.40
C GLY A 75 9.19 6.09 15.46
N GLU A 76 8.92 5.01 16.20
CA GLU A 76 9.82 3.86 16.33
C GLU A 76 10.01 3.16 14.98
N LEU A 77 8.93 2.91 14.24
CA LEU A 77 8.97 2.31 12.91
C LEU A 77 9.80 3.16 11.93
N ARG A 78 9.71 4.49 12.02
CA ARG A 78 10.55 5.39 11.21
C ARG A 78 12.03 5.24 11.58
N ALA A 79 12.36 5.18 12.87
CA ALA A 79 13.73 5.00 13.34
C ALA A 79 14.31 3.65 12.87
N VAL A 80 13.55 2.56 13.02
CA VAL A 80 13.94 1.22 12.53
C VAL A 80 14.19 1.24 11.02
N ARG A 81 13.27 1.80 10.22
CA ARG A 81 13.43 1.88 8.76
C ARG A 81 14.66 2.67 8.35
N LYS A 82 14.99 3.75 9.06
CA LYS A 82 16.20 4.56 8.82
C LYS A 82 17.48 3.78 9.19
N SER A 83 17.46 3.07 10.31
CA SER A 83 18.58 2.21 10.73
C SER A 83 18.85 1.11 9.70
N LEU A 84 17.83 0.36 9.28
CA LEU A 84 17.95 -0.68 8.24
C LEU A 84 18.51 -0.11 6.93
N GLN A 85 18.10 1.09 6.55
CA GLN A 85 18.62 1.76 5.35
C GLN A 85 20.11 2.14 5.52
N SER A 86 20.51 2.68 6.67
CA SER A 86 21.91 3.03 6.94
C SER A 86 22.85 1.82 6.96
N GLN A 87 22.32 0.64 7.28
CA GLN A 87 23.04 -0.63 7.25
C GLN A 87 23.06 -1.27 5.86
N GLY A 88 22.53 -0.60 4.82
CA GLY A 88 22.50 -1.13 3.46
C GLY A 88 21.54 -2.31 3.26
N MET A 89 20.64 -2.58 4.22
CA MET A 89 19.70 -3.71 4.14
C MET A 89 18.46 -3.42 3.28
N LYS A 90 18.34 -2.21 2.70
CA LYS A 90 17.28 -1.88 1.76
C LYS A 90 17.80 -1.96 0.32
N PRO A 91 17.21 -2.81 -0.53
CA PRO A 91 17.58 -2.87 -1.93
C PRO A 91 17.27 -1.54 -2.62
N LYS A 92 18.09 -1.17 -3.61
CA LYS A 92 17.85 0.00 -4.44
C LYS A 92 16.86 -0.39 -5.54
N LEU A 93 15.61 0.05 -5.41
CA LEU A 93 14.62 -0.15 -6.46
C LEU A 93 14.99 0.64 -7.70
N ASN A 94 15.01 -0.05 -8.85
CA ASN A 94 15.08 0.60 -10.14
C ASN A 94 13.69 1.14 -10.49
N ARG A 95 13.51 2.47 -10.52
CA ARG A 95 12.25 3.14 -10.90
C ARG A 95 12.55 4.11 -12.03
N VAL A 96 11.65 4.18 -12.99
CA VAL A 96 11.74 5.10 -14.13
C VAL A 96 10.61 6.13 -14.07
N GLY A 97 10.80 7.25 -14.74
CA GLY A 97 9.80 8.32 -14.84
C GLY A 97 9.68 9.18 -13.58
N PRO A 98 8.73 10.14 -13.59
CA PRO A 98 8.53 11.07 -12.49
C PRO A 98 7.94 10.35 -11.27
N ALA A 99 8.32 10.81 -10.07
CA ALA A 99 7.69 10.38 -8.84
C ALA A 99 6.23 10.85 -8.79
N LEU A 100 5.39 10.10 -8.08
CA LEU A 100 4.00 10.47 -7.82
C LEU A 100 3.91 11.80 -7.07
N THR A 101 2.92 12.61 -7.44
CA THR A 101 2.57 13.84 -6.73
C THR A 101 2.19 13.51 -5.29
N HIS A 102 2.78 14.25 -4.35
CA HIS A 102 2.41 14.12 -2.95
C HIS A 102 1.15 14.95 -2.67
N HIS A 103 0.11 14.30 -2.16
CA HIS A 103 -1.12 14.95 -1.73
C HIS A 103 -1.12 15.12 -0.20
N PRO A 104 -0.83 16.33 0.33
CA PRO A 104 -0.95 16.58 1.76
C PRO A 104 -2.43 16.77 2.14
N GLY A 105 -2.96 15.84 2.92
CA GLY A 105 -4.35 15.91 3.40
C GLY A 105 -5.36 15.42 2.37
N PHE A 106 -6.49 16.12 2.31
CA PHE A 106 -7.63 15.74 1.48
C PHE A 106 -7.56 16.36 0.08
N PHE A 107 -7.97 15.62 -0.94
CA PHE A 107 -8.01 16.07 -2.34
C PHE A 107 -9.13 15.39 -3.12
N GLN A 108 -9.50 15.94 -4.28
CA GLN A 108 -10.44 15.32 -5.23
C GLN A 108 -9.65 14.69 -6.38
N ASP A 109 -10.19 13.59 -6.94
CA ASP A 109 -9.59 12.89 -8.07
C ASP A 109 -10.67 12.41 -9.04
N ASP A 110 -10.50 12.71 -10.32
CA ASP A 110 -11.49 12.39 -11.37
C ASP A 110 -11.72 10.88 -11.54
N ARG A 111 -10.79 10.02 -11.07
CA ARG A 111 -10.92 8.55 -11.10
C ARG A 111 -11.93 8.04 -10.08
N VAL A 112 -12.24 8.83 -9.05
CA VAL A 112 -13.23 8.52 -8.00
C VAL A 112 -14.14 9.74 -7.77
N PRO A 113 -14.98 10.09 -8.76
CA PRO A 113 -15.78 11.31 -8.73
C PRO A 113 -16.74 11.33 -7.54
N GLY A 114 -16.95 12.53 -6.97
CA GLY A 114 -17.84 12.74 -5.81
C GLY A 114 -17.23 12.31 -4.46
N MET A 115 -15.97 11.86 -4.44
CA MET A 115 -15.29 11.41 -3.23
C MET A 115 -14.14 12.34 -2.83
N LEU A 116 -13.87 12.39 -1.53
CA LEU A 116 -12.71 13.05 -0.96
C LEU A 116 -11.64 11.99 -0.67
N CYS A 117 -10.47 12.14 -1.28
CA CYS A 117 -9.34 11.23 -1.15
C CYS A 117 -8.35 11.72 -0.10
N MET A 118 -7.71 10.80 0.61
CA MET A 118 -6.56 11.07 1.48
C MET A 118 -5.56 9.92 1.41
N ASN A 119 -4.31 10.14 1.81
CA ASN A 119 -3.35 9.04 1.95
C ASN A 119 -3.90 7.98 2.91
N PHE A 120 -3.89 6.72 2.48
CA PHE A 120 -4.30 5.62 3.33
C PHE A 120 -3.28 5.42 4.46
N LEU A 121 -3.77 5.42 5.69
CA LEU A 121 -2.94 5.34 6.90
C LEU A 121 -2.58 3.90 7.29
N GLY A 122 -3.12 2.91 6.57
CA GLY A 122 -2.84 1.49 6.78
C GLY A 122 -1.47 1.04 6.26
N SER A 123 -1.24 -0.27 6.34
CA SER A 123 0.04 -0.89 6.01
C SER A 123 0.30 -1.08 4.52
N ASP A 124 -0.71 -0.94 3.66
CA ASP A 124 -0.67 -1.33 2.24
C ASP A 124 0.56 -0.79 1.51
N ARG A 125 0.82 0.52 1.64
CA ARG A 125 2.00 1.13 1.01
C ARG A 125 3.31 0.45 1.44
N SER A 126 3.43 0.08 2.71
CA SER A 126 4.61 -0.60 3.24
C SER A 126 4.71 -2.06 2.79
N VAL A 127 3.57 -2.75 2.62
CA VAL A 127 3.50 -4.12 2.11
C VAL A 127 3.92 -4.15 0.64
N VAL A 128 3.35 -3.29 -0.20
CA VAL A 128 3.70 -3.18 -1.62
C VAL A 128 5.17 -2.80 -1.81
N GLN A 129 5.68 -1.90 -0.96
CA GLN A 129 7.10 -1.55 -0.96
C GLN A 129 7.97 -2.76 -0.60
N ARG A 130 7.57 -3.55 0.41
CA ARG A 130 8.29 -4.76 0.84
C ARG A 130 8.31 -5.81 -0.27
N THR A 131 7.20 -5.99 -1.00
CA THR A 131 7.13 -6.91 -2.14
C THR A 131 8.09 -6.50 -3.25
N GLN A 132 8.12 -5.22 -3.63
CA GLN A 132 9.09 -4.71 -4.60
C GLN A 132 10.53 -4.90 -4.13
N ASP A 133 10.82 -4.63 -2.85
CA ASP A 133 12.16 -4.85 -2.27
C ASP A 133 12.57 -6.33 -2.41
N MET A 134 11.66 -7.26 -2.08
CA MET A 134 11.94 -8.70 -2.20
C MET A 134 12.12 -9.14 -3.65
N GLN A 135 11.37 -8.57 -4.59
CA GLN A 135 11.52 -8.87 -6.01
C GLN A 135 12.85 -8.35 -6.56
N THR A 136 13.28 -7.14 -6.18
CA THR A 136 14.62 -6.63 -6.53
C THR A 136 15.76 -7.48 -5.96
N LEU A 137 15.58 -8.04 -4.76
CA LEU A 137 16.58 -8.94 -4.18
C LEU A 137 16.62 -10.30 -4.90
N ALA A 138 15.48 -10.78 -5.39
CA ALA A 138 15.38 -12.04 -6.13
C ALA A 138 15.86 -11.91 -7.58
N ASP A 139 15.61 -10.75 -8.21
CA ASP A 139 15.95 -10.44 -9.59
C ASP A 139 16.45 -8.98 -9.68
N SER A 140 17.74 -8.81 -9.98
CA SER A 140 18.36 -7.49 -10.10
C SER A 140 17.87 -6.70 -11.31
N THR A 141 17.20 -7.35 -12.27
CA THR A 141 16.57 -6.72 -13.43
C THR A 141 15.13 -6.26 -13.14
N TYR A 142 14.60 -6.55 -11.95
CA TYR A 142 13.26 -6.16 -11.54
C TYR A 142 13.04 -4.65 -11.66
N GLN A 143 12.08 -4.27 -12.51
CA GLN A 143 11.65 -2.90 -12.69
C GLN A 143 10.56 -2.56 -11.66
N GLY A 144 10.94 -1.78 -10.65
CA GLY A 144 10.01 -1.22 -9.68
C GLY A 144 9.23 -0.03 -10.24
N PHE A 145 8.19 0.36 -9.51
CA PHE A 145 7.28 1.45 -9.84
C PHE A 145 7.03 2.34 -8.61
N TYR A 146 6.60 3.57 -8.85
CA TYR A 146 6.07 4.42 -7.79
C TYR A 146 4.66 3.97 -7.44
N HIS A 147 4.33 3.92 -6.14
CA HIS A 147 3.01 3.51 -5.71
C HIS A 147 2.48 4.37 -4.58
N ASN A 148 1.16 4.59 -4.59
CA ASN A 148 0.45 5.15 -3.45
C ASN A 148 -0.93 4.51 -3.27
N CYS A 149 -1.40 4.51 -2.02
CA CYS A 149 -2.71 3.98 -1.65
C CYS A 149 -3.49 5.13 -1.03
N TYR A 150 -4.68 5.38 -1.55
CA TYR A 150 -5.59 6.42 -1.05
C TYR A 150 -6.82 5.79 -0.45
N LEU A 151 -7.35 6.42 0.60
CA LEU A 151 -8.71 6.18 1.07
C LEU A 151 -9.62 7.23 0.44
N ALA A 152 -10.65 6.78 -0.28
CA ALA A 152 -11.70 7.62 -0.80
C ALA A 152 -12.92 7.53 0.13
N VAL A 153 -13.32 8.66 0.70
CA VAL A 153 -14.51 8.78 1.56
C VAL A 153 -15.55 9.65 0.88
N SER A 154 -16.83 9.34 1.08
CA SER A 154 -17.91 10.18 0.55
C SER A 154 -17.78 11.59 1.13
N SER A 155 -17.87 12.60 0.27
CA SER A 155 -17.86 13.99 0.70
C SER A 155 -19.12 14.26 1.52
N VAL A 156 -18.96 14.70 2.78
CA VAL A 156 -20.09 15.16 3.60
C VAL A 156 -20.56 16.57 3.17
N ILE A 157 -19.76 17.25 2.34
CA ILE A 157 -19.98 18.63 1.88
C ILE A 157 -20.77 18.68 0.57
N ASP A 158 -20.81 17.57 -0.19
CA ASP A 158 -21.60 17.48 -1.42
C ASP A 158 -22.33 16.12 -1.48
N PRO A 159 -23.61 16.06 -1.05
CA PRO A 159 -24.39 14.82 -0.98
C PRO A 159 -24.85 14.31 -2.35
N VAL A 160 -24.48 14.98 -3.45
CA VAL A 160 -24.87 14.55 -4.79
C VAL A 160 -23.88 13.50 -5.27
N LEU A 161 -24.24 12.23 -5.05
CA LEU A 161 -24.05 11.07 -5.94
C LEU A 161 -24.07 9.78 -5.09
N ASP A 162 -25.27 9.41 -4.64
CA ASP A 162 -25.60 8.01 -4.38
C ASP A 162 -26.67 7.58 -5.39
N PRO A 163 -26.31 7.25 -6.65
CA PRO A 163 -27.17 6.42 -7.45
C PRO A 163 -26.89 4.96 -7.03
N LEU A 164 -27.89 4.38 -6.35
CA LEU A 164 -28.05 2.94 -6.16
C LEU A 164 -27.68 2.13 -7.41
#